data_AF-A0A2H5XFJ8-F1
#
_entry.id   AF-A0A2H5XFJ8-F1
#
_cell.length_a   1.000
_cell.length_b   1.000
_cell.length_c   1.000
_cell.angle_alpha   90.00
_cell.angle_beta   90.00
_cell.angle_gamma   90.00
#
_symmetry.space_group_name_H-M   'P 1'
#
loop_
_entity.id
_entity.type
_entity.pdbx_description
1 polymer ?
#
loop_
_entity_poly.entity_id
_entity_poly.type
_entity_poly.pdbx_seq_one_letter_code
_entity_poly.pdbx_strand_id
1 'polypeptide(L)'
;MAWQAGVSCVDITPPSHIPELGFIPRQHQFKGVHGLLTAEALALETEGGAAVIVTADATGFHCNLLGDGCDFRRRISAAGSCRDRRCL
;
A
#
# COMPACT_ATOMS: atom_id res chain seq x y z
N MET A 1 13.59 -23.23 13.18
CA MET A 1 12.70 -22.13 12.79
C MET A 1 13.28 -21.45 11.56
N ALA A 2 12.72 -21.76 10.39
CA ALA A 2 13.11 -21.13 9.14
C ALA A 2 12.12 -20.00 8.83
N TRP A 3 12.64 -18.80 8.58
CA TRP A 3 11.85 -17.69 8.07
C TRP A 3 11.84 -17.74 6.55
N GLN A 4 10.66 -17.56 5.94
CA GLN A 4 10.54 -17.25 4.53
C GLN A 4 10.28 -15.75 4.39
N ALA A 5 10.98 -15.12 3.46
CA ALA A 5 10.86 -13.69 3.21
C ALA A 5 10.70 -13.44 1.71
N GLY A 6 9.79 -12.53 1.37
CA GLY A 6 9.58 -12.03 0.03
C GLY A 6 9.59 -10.51 0.03
N VAL A 7 10.21 -9.92 -0.99
CA VAL A 7 10.18 -8.46 -1.21
C VAL A 7 9.63 -8.17 -2.59
N SER A 8 8.89 -7.06 -2.71
CA SER A 8 8.41 -6.57 -4.00
C SER A 8 8.43 -5.04 -4.01
N CYS A 9 8.58 -4.47 -5.19
CA CYS A 9 8.55 -3.03 -5.44
C CYS A 9 7.79 -2.80 -6.75
N VAL A 10 6.83 -1.87 -6.74
CA VAL A 10 6.03 -1.51 -7.91
C VAL A 10 5.98 0.01 -8.08
N ASP A 11 5.95 0.46 -9.33
CA ASP A 11 5.77 1.87 -9.68
C ASP A 11 4.30 2.27 -9.47
N ILE A 12 4.08 3.32 -8.68
CA ILE A 12 2.77 3.91 -8.39
C ILE A 12 2.69 5.37 -8.85
N THR A 13 3.63 5.82 -9.69
CA THR A 13 3.68 7.20 -10.19
C THR A 13 2.40 7.54 -10.94
N PRO A 14 1.60 8.53 -10.49
CA PRO A 14 0.36 8.88 -11.15
C PRO A 14 0.64 9.53 -12.52
N PRO A 15 -0.31 9.42 -13.46
CA PRO A 15 -0.24 10.19 -14.69
C PRO A 15 -0.14 11.70 -14.42
N SER A 16 0.58 12.43 -15.28
CA SER A 16 0.87 13.86 -15.08
C SER A 16 -0.35 14.79 -15.03
N HIS A 17 -1.51 14.34 -15.50
CA HIS A 17 -2.75 15.10 -15.48
C HIS A 17 -3.49 15.04 -14.14
N ILE A 18 -3.05 14.18 -13.20
CA ILE A 18 -3.60 14.11 -11.84
C ILE A 18 -3.05 15.28 -11.00
N PRO A 19 -3.85 15.89 -10.10
CA PRO A 19 -3.33 16.92 -9.21
C PRO A 19 -2.41 16.36 -8.13
N GLU A 20 -1.34 17.08 -7.83
CA GLU A 20 -0.49 16.85 -6.67
C GLU A 20 -1.28 17.05 -5.36
N LEU A 21 -1.07 16.14 -4.40
CA LEU A 21 -1.66 16.21 -3.07
C LEU A 21 -0.57 16.58 -2.06
N GLY A 22 -0.75 17.68 -1.30
CA GLY A 22 0.05 17.90 -0.09
C GLY A 22 0.58 19.30 0.19
N PHE A 23 0.51 20.26 -0.73
CA PHE A 23 1.00 21.63 -0.47
C PHE A 23 0.16 22.74 -1.14
N ILE A 24 0.20 23.97 -0.62
CA ILE A 24 -0.54 25.13 -1.16
C ILE A 24 0.19 25.66 -2.42
N PRO A 25 -0.52 25.94 -3.53
CA PRO A 25 -1.95 25.76 -3.76
C PRO A 25 -2.32 24.28 -3.92
N ARG A 26 -3.38 23.85 -3.21
CA ARG A 26 -3.69 22.44 -2.89
C ARG A 26 -3.87 21.48 -4.07
N GLN A 27 -3.91 21.99 -5.31
CA GLN A 27 -4.24 21.25 -6.51
C GLN A 27 -3.57 21.91 -7.71
N HIS A 28 -2.32 21.55 -8.00
CA HIS A 28 -1.71 21.81 -9.30
C HIS A 28 -1.34 20.49 -9.96
N GLN A 29 -1.30 20.46 -11.28
CA GLN A 29 -0.92 19.27 -12.04
C GLN A 29 0.58 19.01 -11.88
N PHE A 30 0.96 17.73 -11.91
CA PHE A 30 2.37 17.35 -11.99
C PHE A 30 3.01 17.97 -13.23
N LYS A 31 4.09 18.73 -13.03
CA LYS A 31 4.87 19.30 -14.14
C LYS A 31 5.88 18.31 -14.76
N GLY A 32 6.05 17.18 -14.11
CA GLY A 32 6.99 16.13 -14.48
C GLY A 32 7.26 15.20 -13.31
N VAL A 33 8.10 14.19 -13.55
CA VAL A 33 8.50 13.19 -12.55
C VAL A 33 10.00 13.37 -12.30
N HIS A 34 10.38 13.76 -11.09
CA HIS A 34 11.79 13.82 -10.71
C HIS A 34 12.34 12.42 -10.35
N GLY A 35 11.55 11.64 -9.61
CA GLY A 35 11.80 10.25 -9.28
C GLY A 35 10.48 9.49 -9.25
N LEU A 36 10.54 8.20 -9.56
CA LEU A 36 9.35 7.34 -9.50
C LEU A 36 8.88 7.25 -8.05
N LEU A 37 7.56 7.27 -7.88
CA LEU A 37 6.92 6.93 -6.62
C LEU A 37 6.74 5.41 -6.59
N THR A 38 7.14 4.75 -5.50
CA THR A 38 7.02 3.30 -5.38
C THR A 38 6.09 2.89 -4.26
N ALA A 39 5.51 1.70 -4.40
CA ALA A 39 4.99 0.92 -3.29
C ALA A 39 5.86 -0.32 -3.11
N GLU A 40 6.26 -0.58 -1.88
CA GLU A 40 7.14 -1.68 -1.53
C GLU A 40 6.45 -2.58 -0.52
N ALA A 41 6.67 -3.88 -0.62
CA ALA A 41 6.14 -4.83 0.33
C ALA A 41 7.23 -5.79 0.82
N LEU A 42 7.22 -6.03 2.13
CA LEU A 42 7.98 -7.08 2.79
C LEU A 42 7.00 -8.09 3.37
N ALA A 43 7.02 -9.32 2.85
CA ALA A 43 6.28 -10.45 3.37
C ALA A 43 7.22 -11.33 4.20
N LEU A 44 6.81 -11.68 5.41
CA LEU A 44 7.53 -12.56 6.32
C LEU A 44 6.60 -13.69 6.75
N GLU A 45 7.09 -14.93 6.66
CA GLU A 45 6.37 -16.11 7.12
C GLU A 45 7.25 -16.99 7.99
N THR A 46 6.64 -17.54 9.02
CA THR A 46 7.19 -18.55 9.93
C THR A 46 6.08 -19.53 10.31
N GLU A 47 6.42 -20.63 10.98
CA GLU A 47 5.44 -21.60 11.51
C GLU A 47 4.38 -20.93 12.42
N GLY A 48 4.75 -19.82 13.07
CA GLY A 48 3.88 -19.03 13.95
C GLY A 48 2.94 -18.06 13.24
N GLY A 49 3.05 -17.90 11.92
CA GLY A 49 2.19 -17.02 11.13
C GLY A 49 2.93 -16.21 10.08
N ALA A 50 2.18 -15.36 9.38
CA ALA A 50 2.67 -14.48 8.34
C ALA A 50 2.30 -13.02 8.61
N ALA A 51 3.17 -12.11 8.18
CA ALA A 51 2.95 -10.67 8.23
C ALA A 51 3.42 -10.02 6.94
N VAL A 52 2.73 -8.97 6.50
CA VAL A 52 3.12 -8.16 5.36
C VAL A 52 3.18 -6.69 5.79
N ILE A 53 4.29 -6.03 5.49
CA ILE A 53 4.45 -4.59 5.65
C ILE A 53 4.42 -3.98 4.26
N VAL A 54 3.57 -2.98 4.06
CA VAL A 54 3.50 -2.22 2.81
C VAL A 54 3.84 -0.76 3.10
N THR A 55 4.81 -0.23 2.38
CA THR A 55 5.16 1.19 2.34
C THR A 55 4.80 1.74 0.97
N ALA A 56 4.48 3.03 0.91
CA ALA A 56 4.20 3.70 -0.35
C ALA A 56 4.64 5.16 -0.24
N ASP A 57 5.17 5.69 -1.33
CA ASP A 57 5.45 7.13 -1.50
C ASP A 57 4.15 7.91 -1.69
N ALA A 58 3.32 7.89 -0.65
CA ALA A 58 2.01 8.53 -0.60
C ALA A 58 1.78 9.14 0.79
N THR A 59 0.91 10.16 0.85
CA THR A 59 0.53 10.80 2.13
C THR A 59 -0.31 9.88 3.02
N GLY A 60 -0.91 8.83 2.45
CA GLY A 60 -1.62 7.80 3.17
C GLY A 60 -2.53 6.96 2.27
N PHE A 61 -3.14 5.93 2.85
CA PHE A 61 -4.09 5.07 2.14
C PHE A 61 -5.54 5.53 2.36
N HIS A 62 -6.24 5.74 1.24
CA HIS A 62 -7.66 6.11 1.25
C HIS A 62 -8.53 4.89 1.63
N CYS A 63 -9.67 5.11 2.30
CA CYS A 63 -10.55 4.01 2.72
C CYS A 63 -11.14 3.24 1.53
N ASN A 64 -11.31 3.87 0.38
CA ASN A 64 -11.85 3.23 -0.83
C ASN A 64 -10.77 2.65 -1.75
N LEU A 65 -9.55 2.40 -1.25
CA LEU A 65 -8.45 1.88 -2.08
C LEU A 65 -8.78 0.56 -2.78
N LEU A 66 -9.64 -0.27 -2.17
CA LEU A 66 -10.08 -1.56 -2.72
C LEU A 66 -11.30 -1.46 -3.66
N GLY A 67 -11.73 -0.25 -4.01
CA GLY A 67 -12.94 0.01 -4.76
C GLY A 67 -14.18 0.22 -3.89
N ASP A 68 -15.31 0.48 -4.56
CA ASP A 68 -16.56 0.82 -3.91
C ASP A 68 -17.11 -0.32 -3.06
N GLY A 69 -17.66 0.02 -1.89
CA GLY A 69 -18.21 -0.95 -0.93
C GLY A 69 -17.17 -1.67 -0.07
N CYS A 70 -15.87 -1.45 -0.29
CA CYS A 70 -14.79 -2.07 0.45
C CYS A 70 -13.96 -1.04 1.24
N ASP A 71 -14.16 -1.00 2.57
CA ASP A 71 -13.31 -0.19 3.44
C ASP A 71 -11.95 -0.88 3.65
N PHE A 72 -10.92 -0.34 2.99
CA PHE A 72 -9.53 -0.79 3.07
C PHE A 72 -9.04 -0.85 4.52
N ARG A 73 -9.31 0.16 5.33
CA ARG A 73 -8.83 0.25 6.73
C ARG A 73 -9.48 -0.84 7.58
N ARG A 74 -10.78 -1.08 7.36
CA ARG A 74 -11.50 -2.17 8.03
C ARG A 74 -10.97 -3.53 7.59
N ARG A 75 -10.61 -3.69 6.32
CA ARG A 75 -10.10 -4.97 5.81
C ARG A 75 -8.71 -5.30 6.36
N ILE A 76 -7.79 -4.34 6.41
CA ILE A 76 -6.45 -4.56 6.98
C ILE A 76 -6.47 -4.75 8.50
N SER A 77 -7.35 -4.05 9.22
CA SER A 77 -7.49 -4.23 10.67
C SER A 77 -8.12 -5.59 11.02
N ALA A 78 -9.09 -6.06 10.21
CA ALA A 78 -9.65 -7.40 10.34
C ALA A 78 -8.65 -8.49 9.93
N ALA A 79 -7.84 -8.27 8.89
CA ALA A 79 -6.80 -9.20 8.47
C ALA A 79 -5.68 -9.34 9.51
N GLY A 80 -5.29 -8.24 10.19
CA GLY A 80 -4.35 -8.27 11.32
C GLY A 80 -4.88 -9.02 12.56
N SER A 81 -6.20 -9.30 12.59
CA SER A 81 -6.87 -10.13 13.59
C SER A 81 -7.09 -11.59 13.13
N CYS A 82 -6.76 -11.94 11.88
CA CYS A 82 -7.07 -13.25 11.33
C CYS A 82 -6.00 -14.28 11.74
N ARG A 83 -6.26 -14.96 12.87
CA ARG A 83 -5.50 -16.14 13.33
C ARG A 83 -5.84 -17.43 12.56
N ASP A 84 -6.61 -17.37 11.48
CA ASP A 84 -7.10 -18.58 10.82
C ASP A 84 -6.86 -18.63 9.30
N ARG A 85 -6.52 -19.84 8.86
CA ARG A 85 -5.65 -20.18 7.71
C ARG A 85 -6.34 -20.15 6.34
N ARG A 86 -7.34 -19.29 6.11
CA ARG A 86 -8.13 -19.28 4.87
C ARG A 86 -8.51 -17.87 4.42
N CYS A 87 -7.58 -17.20 3.77
CA CYS A 87 -7.87 -16.11 2.85
C CYS A 87 -6.93 -16.25 1.65
N LEU A 88 -7.39 -16.99 0.63
CA LEU A 88 -7.00 -16.81 -0.77
C LEU A 88 -8.08 -15.95 -1.43
#